data_AF-A0A7C7YPI0-F1
#
_entry.id   AF-A0A7C7YPI0-F1
#
_cell.length_a   1.000
_cell.length_b   1.000
_cell.length_c   1.000
_cell.angle_alpha   90.00
_cell.angle_beta   90.00
_cell.angle_gamma   90.00
#
_symmetry.space_group_name_H-M   'P 1'
#
loop_
_entity.id
_entity.type
_entity.pdbx_description
1 polymer ?
#
loop_
_entity_poly.entity_id
_entity_poly.type
_entity_poly.pdbx_seq_one_letter_code
_entity_poly.pdbx_strand_id
1 'polypeptide(L)'
;MELLMGLLSLAEVDGSMLANGILGAGIGAGLAAVGAGIGIGRLAGSACEAIARQPEASGDVRGAMLLTAALVEGVALFAVVICFMIYNSIIGLATGG
;
A
#
# COMPACT_ATOMS: atom_id res chain seq x y z
N MET A 1 -38.92 11.72 -9.45
CA MET A 1 -38.49 10.54 -8.67
C MET A 1 -36.98 10.51 -8.50
N GLU A 2 -36.20 10.78 -9.55
CA GLU A 2 -34.73 10.83 -9.46
C GLU A 2 -34.18 11.94 -8.55
N LEU A 3 -34.76 13.15 -8.55
CA LEU A 3 -34.34 14.24 -7.65
C LEU A 3 -34.56 13.89 -6.17
N LEU A 4 -35.66 13.17 -5.87
CA LEU A 4 -35.98 12.71 -4.52
C LEU A 4 -35.09 11.54 -4.10
N MET A 5 -34.80 10.61 -5.02
CA MET A 5 -33.84 9.54 -4.82
C MET A 5 -32.41 10.07 -4.60
N GLY A 6 -32.01 11.14 -5.30
CA GLY A 6 -30.72 11.81 -5.12
C GLY A 6 -30.61 12.52 -3.77
N LEU A 7 -31.67 13.17 -3.29
CA LEU A 7 -31.71 13.82 -1.97
C LEU A 7 -31.72 12.79 -0.82
N LEU A 8 -32.42 11.67 -1.00
CA LEU A 8 -32.41 10.55 -0.05
C LEU A 8 -31.02 9.91 0.05
N SER A 9 -30.33 9.73 -1.08
CA SER A 9 -28.95 9.23 -1.13
C SER A 9 -27.93 10.17 -0.47
N LEU A 10 -28.16 11.48 -0.48
CA LEU A 10 -27.32 12.47 0.23
C LEU A 10 -27.56 12.46 1.75
N ALA A 11 -28.78 12.16 2.19
CA ALA A 11 -29.08 11.93 3.61
C ALA A 11 -28.49 10.61 4.12
N GLU A 12 -28.20 9.68 3.20
CA GLU A 12 -27.57 8.39 3.41
C GLU A 12 -26.07 8.43 3.02
N VAL A 13 -25.38 9.56 3.20
CA VAL A 13 -23.91 9.53 3.41
C VAL A 13 -23.70 8.85 4.75
N ASP A 14 -23.75 7.53 4.66
CA ASP A 14 -23.88 6.64 5.79
C ASP A 14 -22.58 6.70 6.58
N GLY A 15 -22.64 7.03 7.87
CA GLY A 15 -21.44 7.04 8.73
C GLY A 15 -20.68 5.71 8.71
N SER A 16 -21.38 4.64 8.30
CA SER A 16 -20.83 3.32 8.00
C SER A 16 -19.79 3.35 6.86
N MET A 17 -20.01 4.10 5.79
CA MET A 17 -19.10 4.20 4.64
C MET A 17 -17.82 4.94 5.00
N LEU A 18 -17.94 5.99 5.82
CA LEU A 18 -16.81 6.71 6.41
C LEU A 18 -15.96 5.79 7.30
N ALA A 19 -16.60 5.07 8.22
CA ALA A 19 -15.90 4.16 9.14
C ALA A 19 -15.24 2.98 8.39
N ASN A 20 -15.97 2.33 7.49
CA ASN A 20 -15.50 1.18 6.73
C ASN A 20 -14.40 1.56 5.73
N GLY A 21 -14.49 2.73 5.12
CA GLY A 21 -13.50 3.23 4.17
C GLY A 21 -12.17 3.57 4.84
N ILE A 22 -12.20 4.22 6.02
CA ILE A 22 -10.98 4.51 6.80
C ILE A 22 -10.34 3.20 7.29
N LEU A 23 -11.15 2.27 7.80
CA LEU A 23 -10.68 0.93 8.21
C LEU A 23 -10.06 0.17 7.04
N GLY A 24 -10.74 0.16 5.88
CA GLY A 24 -10.25 -0.49 4.66
C GLY A 24 -8.92 0.09 4.16
N ALA A 25 -8.77 1.42 4.19
CA ALA A 25 -7.52 2.09 3.82
C ALA A 25 -6.37 1.72 4.78
N GLY A 26 -6.62 1.69 6.09
CA GLY A 26 -5.63 1.30 7.09
C GLY A 26 -5.20 -0.16 6.96
N ILE A 27 -6.16 -1.07 6.81
CA ILE A 27 -5.90 -2.51 6.62
C ILE A 27 -5.16 -2.74 5.29
N GLY A 28 -5.58 -2.10 4.21
CA GLY A 28 -4.94 -2.20 2.90
C GLY A 28 -3.48 -1.75 2.93
N ALA A 29 -3.19 -0.60 3.55
CA ALA A 29 -1.83 -0.11 3.71
C ALA A 29 -0.97 -1.05 4.57
N GLY A 30 -1.54 -1.58 5.66
CA GLY A 30 -0.86 -2.55 6.53
C GLY A 30 -0.51 -3.86 5.81
N LEU A 31 -1.45 -4.40 5.03
CA LEU A 31 -1.22 -5.61 4.24
C LEU A 31 -0.18 -5.39 3.14
N ALA A 32 -0.20 -4.22 2.47
CA ALA A 32 0.82 -3.86 1.49
C ALA A 32 2.23 -3.82 2.13
N ALA A 33 2.36 -3.20 3.30
CA ALA A 33 3.62 -3.12 4.04
C ALA A 33 4.11 -4.52 4.48
N VAL A 34 3.22 -5.39 4.98
CA VAL A 34 3.56 -6.77 5.34
C VAL A 34 4.02 -7.57 4.12
N GLY A 35 3.32 -7.45 2.99
CA GLY A 35 3.68 -8.12 1.74
C GLY A 35 5.07 -7.71 1.24
N ALA A 36 5.36 -6.41 1.25
CA ALA A 36 6.67 -5.86 0.90
C ALA A 36 7.77 -6.36 1.85
N GLY A 37 7.53 -6.29 3.16
CA GLY A 37 8.49 -6.73 4.18
C GLY A 37 8.86 -8.22 4.04
N ILE A 38 7.90 -9.09 3.78
CA ILE A 38 8.15 -10.52 3.54
C ILE A 38 8.95 -10.73 2.24
N GLY A 39 8.61 -10.02 1.16
CA GLY A 39 9.30 -10.12 -0.12
C GLY A 39 10.77 -9.69 -0.02
N ILE A 40 11.00 -8.48 0.50
CA ILE A 40 12.35 -7.91 0.68
C ILE A 40 13.16 -8.74 1.68
N GLY A 41 12.55 -9.22 2.78
CA GLY A 41 13.25 -10.03 3.78
C GLY A 41 13.80 -11.34 3.21
N ARG A 42 13.02 -12.03 2.38
CA ARG A 42 13.46 -13.26 1.70
C ARG A 42 14.54 -12.97 0.66
N LEU A 43 14.36 -11.91 -0.14
CA LEU A 43 15.35 -11.44 -1.11
C LEU A 43 16.71 -11.15 -0.45
N ALA A 44 16.70 -10.39 0.64
CA ALA A 44 17.90 -10.03 1.39
C ALA A 44 18.58 -11.26 2.01
N GLY A 45 17.80 -12.20 2.55
CA GLY A 45 18.32 -13.47 3.05
C GLY A 45 19.08 -14.26 1.98
N SER A 46 18.46 -14.44 0.80
CA SER A 46 19.10 -15.12 -0.33
C SER A 46 20.33 -14.39 -0.85
N ALA A 47 20.32 -13.05 -0.87
CA ALA A 47 21.48 -12.25 -1.26
C ALA A 47 22.64 -12.44 -0.27
N CYS A 48 22.38 -12.45 1.03
CA CYS A 48 23.39 -12.71 2.06
C CYS A 48 24.01 -14.11 1.91
N GLU A 49 23.20 -15.14 1.67
CA GLU A 49 23.72 -16.50 1.40
C GLU A 49 24.59 -16.55 0.14
N ALA A 50 24.16 -15.89 -0.94
CA ALA A 50 24.93 -15.84 -2.18
C ALA A 50 26.29 -15.14 -1.98
N ILE A 51 26.30 -14.01 -1.27
CA ILE A 51 27.53 -13.28 -0.92
C ILE A 51 28.44 -14.13 -0.02
N ALA A 52 27.87 -14.88 0.92
CA ALA A 52 28.66 -15.75 1.79
C ALA A 52 29.33 -16.91 1.03
N ARG A 53 28.70 -17.43 -0.02
CA ARG A 53 29.28 -18.49 -0.88
C ARG A 53 30.30 -17.94 -1.89
N GLN A 54 30.11 -16.72 -2.37
CA GLN A 54 30.93 -16.08 -3.41
C GLN A 54 31.18 -14.61 -3.07
N PRO A 55 32.14 -14.31 -2.19
CA PRO A 55 32.42 -12.93 -1.75
C PRO A 55 32.93 -12.04 -2.89
N GLU A 56 33.63 -12.60 -3.88
CA GLU A 56 34.10 -11.91 -5.09
C GLU A 56 32.96 -11.33 -5.94
N ALA A 57 31.77 -11.95 -5.92
CA ALA A 57 30.59 -11.49 -6.65
C ALA A 57 29.69 -10.54 -5.83
N SER A 58 30.15 -10.09 -4.65
CA SER A 58 29.31 -9.35 -3.71
C SER A 58 28.75 -8.03 -4.25
N GLY A 59 29.51 -7.33 -5.10
CA GLY A 59 29.06 -6.11 -5.76
C GLY A 59 27.87 -6.35 -6.67
N ASP A 60 27.97 -7.35 -7.55
CA ASP A 60 26.92 -7.70 -8.51
C ASP A 60 25.66 -8.22 -7.82
N VAL A 61 25.81 -9.07 -6.80
CA VAL A 61 24.69 -9.59 -6.01
C VAL A 61 23.96 -8.46 -5.29
N ARG A 62 24.68 -7.52 -4.66
CA ARG A 62 24.06 -6.35 -4.02
C ARG A 62 23.36 -5.45 -5.05
N GLY A 63 23.95 -5.27 -6.24
CA GLY A 63 23.34 -4.51 -7.32
C GLY A 63 22.00 -5.11 -7.76
N ALA A 64 21.98 -6.42 -8.04
CA ALA A 64 20.76 -7.13 -8.41
C ALA A 64 19.70 -7.14 -7.28
N MET A 65 20.14 -7.30 -6.03
CA MET A 65 19.29 -7.21 -4.84
C MET A 65 18.63 -5.83 -4.73
N LEU A 66 19.39 -4.74 -4.84
CA LEU A 66 18.87 -3.39 -4.73
C LEU A 66 17.92 -3.03 -5.87
N LEU A 67 18.22 -3.44 -7.11
CA LEU A 67 17.31 -3.26 -8.24
C LEU A 67 15.97 -3.97 -7.99
N THR A 68 16.03 -5.22 -7.57
CA THR A 68 14.83 -6.02 -7.30
C THR A 68 14.05 -5.44 -6.11
N ALA A 69 14.75 -5.03 -5.06
CA ALA A 69 14.15 -4.39 -3.90
C ALA A 69 13.43 -3.08 -4.27
N ALA A 70 14.04 -2.25 -5.11
CA ALA A 70 13.43 -1.01 -5.59
C ALA A 70 12.16 -1.25 -6.41
N LEU A 71 12.12 -2.31 -7.23
CA LEU A 71 10.93 -2.68 -7.99
C LEU A 71 9.78 -3.14 -7.08
N VAL A 72 10.09 -3.96 -6.06
CA VAL A 72 9.10 -4.41 -5.08
C VAL A 72 8.57 -3.25 -4.24
N GLU A 73 9.46 -2.37 -3.76
CA GLU A 73 9.08 -1.15 -3.04
C GLU A 73 8.24 -0.21 -3.89
N GLY A 74 8.53 -0.08 -5.19
CA GLY A 74 7.72 0.72 -6.11
C GLY A 74 6.25 0.28 -6.12
N VAL A 75 6.00 -1.03 -6.22
CA VAL A 75 4.63 -1.57 -6.20
C VAL A 75 3.97 -1.40 -4.83
N ALA A 76 4.72 -1.62 -3.75
CA ALA A 76 4.20 -1.45 -2.38
C ALA A 76 3.82 0.00 -2.09
N LEU A 77 4.67 0.95 -2.49
CA LEU A 77 4.39 2.38 -2.36
C LEU A 77 3.19 2.81 -3.18
N PHE A 78 3.00 2.29 -4.40
CA PHE A 78 1.78 2.55 -5.16
C PHE A 78 0.52 2.11 -4.41
N ALA A 79 0.54 0.93 -3.78
CA ALA A 79 -0.60 0.46 -2.98
C ALA A 79 -0.86 1.34 -1.75
N VAL A 80 0.20 1.74 -1.03
CA VAL A 80 0.09 2.64 0.13
C VAL A 80 -0.41 4.03 -0.28
N VAL A 81 0.05 4.56 -1.41
CA VAL A 81 -0.42 5.85 -1.95
C VAL A 81 -1.91 5.79 -2.29
N ILE A 82 -2.38 4.72 -2.91
CA ILE A 82 -3.83 4.54 -3.18
C ILE A 82 -4.61 4.53 -1.85
N CYS A 83 -4.14 3.79 -0.84
CA CYS A 83 -4.79 3.77 0.48
C CYS A 83 -4.81 5.17 1.12
N PHE A 84 -3.72 5.93 1.01
CA PHE A 84 -3.63 7.31 1.50
C PHE A 84 -4.55 8.26 0.75
N MET A 85 -4.69 8.11 -0.57
CA MET A 85 -5.63 8.91 -1.37
C MET A 85 -7.08 8.63 -0.98
N ILE A 86 -7.44 7.37 -0.77
CA ILE A 86 -8.77 6.97 -0.30
C ILE A 86 -9.05 7.61 1.07
N TYR A 87 -8.11 7.50 2.00
CA TYR A 87 -8.22 8.12 3.33
C TYR A 87 -8.46 9.64 3.26
N ASN A 88 -7.67 10.36 2.47
CA ASN A 88 -7.84 11.81 2.31
C ASN A 88 -9.16 12.17 1.63
N SER A 89 -9.55 11.44 0.60
CA SER A 89 -10.83 11.67 -0.11
C SER A 89 -12.02 11.51 0.84
N ILE A 90 -11.97 10.50 1.72
CA ILE A 90 -13.04 10.25 2.71
C ILE A 90 -13.11 11.38 3.73
N ILE A 91 -11.97 11.86 4.22
CA ILE A 91 -11.94 12.99 5.16
C ILE A 91 -12.46 14.27 4.51
N GLY A 92 -12.07 14.55 3.26
CA GLY A 92 -12.56 15.72 2.53
C GLY A 92 -14.09 15.75 2.40
N LEU A 93 -14.70 14.60 2.13
CA LEU A 93 -16.15 14.43 2.11
C LEU A 93 -16.78 14.64 3.49
N ALA A 94 -16.11 14.19 4.57
CA ALA A 94 -16.60 14.33 5.94
C ALA A 94 -16.58 15.77 6.46
N THR A 95 -15.62 16.58 5.99
CA THR A 95 -15.43 17.96 6.46
C THR A 95 -16.16 19.00 5.60
N GLY A 96 -16.93 18.58 4.59
CA GLY A 96 -17.77 19.46 3.77
C GLY A 96 -16.99 20.39 2.84
N GLY A 97 -15.86 19.91 2.31
CA GLY A 97 -15.10 20.62 1.26
C GLY A 97 -15.85 20.70 -0.07
#